data_AF-A0A7J4PVP1-F1
#
_entry.id   AF-A0A7J4PVP1-F1
#
_cell.length_a   1.000
_cell.length_b   1.000
_cell.length_c   1.000
_cell.angle_alpha   90.00
_cell.angle_beta   90.00
_cell.angle_gamma   90.00
#
_symmetry.space_group_name_H-M   'P 1'
#
loop_
_entity.id
_entity.type
_entity.pdbx_description
1 polymer ?
#
loop_
_entity_poly.entity_id
_entity_poly.type
_entity_poly.pdbx_seq_one_letter_code
_entity_poly.pdbx_strand_id
1 'polypeptide(L)'
;MLGSLLSGIGKGIVSSSIAKVLSSYDINTLPLKFDGYLNFDCGTMNPLKHGEVFVLDDTSEVDMDFGTYERFLNKDLNGSFSLTGGRLFSEI
;
A
#
# COMPACT_ATOMS: atom_id res chain seq x y z
N MET A 1 6.19 -8.11 0.32
CA MET A 1 6.56 -8.89 1.54
C MET A 1 5.37 -9.78 1.89
N LEU A 2 5.54 -11.10 1.94
CA LEU A 2 4.46 -12.00 2.34
C LEU A 2 4.23 -11.88 3.85
N GLY A 3 3.00 -11.64 4.28
CA GLY A 3 2.64 -11.60 5.69
C GLY A 3 2.32 -12.98 6.24
N SER A 4 2.97 -13.39 7.33
CA SER A 4 2.52 -14.53 8.15
C SER A 4 1.48 -14.06 9.17
N LEU A 5 0.43 -14.88 9.38
CA LEU A 5 -0.68 -14.91 10.36
C LEU A 5 -1.27 -13.63 11.01
N LEU A 6 -0.50 -12.56 11.20
CA LEU A 6 -0.83 -11.37 11.97
C LEU A 6 -0.66 -10.09 11.13
N SER A 7 -1.72 -9.28 11.08
CA SER A 7 -1.65 -7.90 10.58
C SER A 7 -1.00 -6.97 11.62
N GLY A 8 -0.36 -5.87 11.18
CA GLY A 8 0.17 -4.85 12.09
C GLY A 8 1.60 -5.03 12.66
N ILE A 9 2.34 -6.11 12.34
CA ILE A 9 3.71 -6.36 12.85
C ILE A 9 4.79 -5.43 12.21
N GLY A 10 4.40 -4.44 11.40
CA GLY A 10 5.35 -3.52 10.76
C GLY A 10 5.88 -3.96 9.40
N LYS A 11 5.10 -4.77 8.66
CA LYS A 11 5.43 -5.19 7.29
C LYS A 11 5.67 -4.00 6.36
N GLY A 12 4.88 -2.94 6.48
CA GLY A 12 5.06 -1.71 5.72
C GLY A 12 6.43 -1.06 5.98
N ILE A 13 6.84 -0.97 7.24
CA ILE A 13 8.15 -0.41 7.64
C ILE A 13 9.31 -1.25 7.12
N VAL A 14 9.23 -2.58 7.25
CA VAL A 14 10.30 -3.48 6.76
C VAL A 14 10.42 -3.41 5.24
N SER A 15 9.30 -3.48 4.52
CA SER A 15 9.28 -3.36 3.06
C SER A 15 9.85 -2.02 2.59
N SER A 16 9.49 -0.92 3.27
CA SER A 16 10.02 0.42 2.98
C SER A 16 11.52 0.52 3.23
N SER A 17 12.00 -0.05 4.34
CA SER A 17 13.43 -0.07 4.69
C SER A 17 14.25 -0.81 3.63
N ILE A 18 13.77 -1.97 3.16
CA ILE A 18 14.42 -2.72 2.08
C ILE A 18 14.44 -1.89 0.80
N ALA A 19 13.32 -1.28 0.42
CA ALA A 19 13.22 -0.44 -0.77
C ALA A 19 14.15 0.79 -0.69
N LYS A 20 14.34 1.36 0.50
CA LYS A 20 15.27 2.48 0.75
C LYS A 20 16.73 2.06 0.55
N VAL A 21 17.11 0.90 1.07
CA VAL A 21 18.46 0.34 0.86
C VAL A 21 18.71 0.11 -0.63
N LEU A 22 17.76 -0.51 -1.34
CA LEU A 22 17.90 -0.72 -2.80
C LEU A 22 18.00 0.60 -3.57
N SER A 23 17.22 1.62 -3.18
CA SER A 23 17.32 2.96 -3.77
C SER A 23 18.69 3.60 -3.56
N SER A 24 19.42 3.26 -2.48
CA SER A 24 20.79 3.75 -2.26
C SER A 24 21.84 3.14 -3.20
N TYR A 25 21.48 2.08 -3.92
CA TYR A 25 22.27 1.46 -4.98
C TYR A 25 21.78 1.85 -6.39
N ASP A 26 21.07 2.98 -6.52
CA ASP A 26 20.47 3.46 -7.78
C ASP A 26 19.47 2.48 -8.43
N ILE A 27 18.94 1.52 -7.66
CA ILE A 27 17.89 0.62 -8.13
C ILE A 27 16.54 1.30 -7.95
N ASN A 28 15.81 1.47 -9.05
CA ASN A 28 14.46 2.01 -8.97
C ASN A 28 13.51 1.01 -8.30
N THR A 29 13.10 1.32 -7.07
CA THR A 29 12.13 0.55 -6.31
C THR A 29 10.82 1.31 -6.13
N LEU A 30 9.72 0.58 -6.35
CA LEU A 30 8.35 1.03 -6.14
C LEU A 30 7.60 -0.03 -5.32
N PRO A 31 6.90 0.36 -4.25
CA PRO A 31 6.07 -0.53 -3.47
C PRO A 31 4.81 -0.88 -4.27
N LEU A 32 4.38 -2.13 -4.17
CA LEU A 32 3.08 -2.59 -4.65
C LEU A 32 2.41 -3.33 -3.51
N LYS A 33 1.17 -2.93 -3.20
CA LYS A 33 0.37 -3.46 -2.10
C LYS A 33 -0.84 -4.16 -2.69
N PHE A 34 -1.06 -5.40 -2.24
CA PHE A 34 -2.25 -6.16 -2.57
C PHE A 34 -3.05 -6.42 -1.29
N ASP A 35 -4.31 -6.01 -1.30
CA ASP A 35 -5.27 -6.25 -0.24
C ASP A 35 -6.36 -7.21 -0.73
N GLY A 36 -6.49 -8.35 -0.07
CA GLY A 36 -7.43 -9.41 -0.45
C GLY A 36 -8.91 -9.08 -0.22
N TYR A 37 -9.26 -7.83 0.08
CA TYR A 37 -10.64 -7.39 0.26
C TYR A 37 -11.38 -7.32 -1.08
N LEU A 38 -12.68 -7.61 -1.06
CA LEU A 38 -13.55 -7.53 -2.26
C LEU A 38 -14.05 -6.10 -2.53
N ASN A 39 -13.73 -5.15 -1.65
CA ASN A 39 -13.94 -3.73 -1.88
C ASN A 39 -13.15 -3.27 -3.12
N PHE A 40 -13.72 -2.37 -3.92
CA PHE A 40 -13.03 -1.82 -5.09
C PHE A 40 -11.85 -0.94 -4.67
N ASP A 41 -12.07 -0.07 -3.68
CA ASP A 41 -11.09 0.80 -3.06
C ASP A 41 -11.16 0.72 -1.53
N CYS A 42 -10.19 1.33 -0.84
CA CYS A 42 -10.18 1.39 0.62
C CYS A 42 -11.23 2.35 1.19
N GLY A 43 -11.71 3.30 0.39
CA GLY A 43 -12.74 4.28 0.74
C GLY A 43 -14.06 3.69 1.19
N THR A 44 -14.45 2.58 0.56
CA THR A 44 -15.68 1.85 0.90
C THR A 44 -15.59 1.02 2.18
N MET A 45 -14.44 0.98 2.85
CA MET A 45 -14.24 0.22 4.09
C MET A 45 -14.54 1.07 5.33
N ASN A 46 -15.03 0.44 6.40
CA ASN A 46 -15.25 1.14 7.67
C ASN A 46 -13.90 1.43 8.36
N PRO A 47 -13.51 2.70 8.55
CA PRO A 47 -12.18 3.04 9.04
C PRO A 47 -11.92 2.60 10.49
N LEU A 48 -12.97 2.53 11.32
CA LEU A 48 -12.85 2.10 12.71
C LEU A 48 -12.54 0.59 12.85
N LYS A 49 -12.83 -0.19 11.81
CA LYS A 49 -12.61 -1.64 11.79
C LYS A 49 -11.41 -2.07 10.96
N HIS A 50 -11.11 -1.31 9.90
CA HIS A 50 -10.15 -1.72 8.88
C HIS A 50 -8.90 -0.83 8.83
N GLY A 51 -8.85 0.24 9.63
CA GLY A 51 -7.78 1.22 9.61
C GLY A 51 -8.16 2.45 8.81
N GLU A 52 -7.38 3.51 8.99
CA GLU A 52 -7.58 4.76 8.28
C GLU A 52 -7.28 4.60 6.78
N VAL A 53 -7.96 5.41 5.97
CA VAL A 53 -7.69 5.55 4.54
C VAL A 53 -6.62 6.63 4.34
N PHE A 54 -5.67 6.37 3.47
CA PHE A 54 -4.70 7.36 3.02
C PHE A 54 -5.09 7.88 1.63
N VAL A 55 -4.97 9.19 1.43
CA VAL A 55 -5.29 9.83 0.14
C VAL A 55 -3.98 10.26 -0.51
N LEU A 56 -3.75 9.77 -1.72
CA LEU A 56 -2.58 10.12 -2.53
C LEU A 56 -2.80 11.42 -3.32
N ASP A 57 -1.73 11.98 -3.88
CA ASP A 57 -1.77 13.20 -4.69
C ASP A 57 -2.64 13.06 -5.96
N ASP A 58 -2.76 11.84 -6.48
CA ASP A 58 -3.66 11.51 -7.59
C ASP A 58 -5.13 11.32 -7.15
N THR A 59 -5.45 11.69 -5.91
CA THR A 59 -6.77 11.59 -5.25
C THR A 59 -7.26 10.17 -4.97
N SER A 60 -6.42 9.15 -5.19
CA SER A 60 -6.81 7.77 -4.92
C SER A 60 -6.84 7.47 -3.41
N GLU A 61 -7.86 6.70 -3.01
CA GLU A 61 -8.08 6.25 -1.64
C GLU A 61 -7.50 4.86 -1.43
N VAL A 62 -6.44 4.78 -0.63
CA VAL A 62 -5.60 3.58 -0.47
C VAL A 62 -5.37 3.23 1.01
N ASP A 63 -4.79 2.06 1.27
CA ASP A 63 -4.44 1.61 2.62
C ASP A 63 -3.39 2.52 3.28
N MET A 64 -3.44 2.65 4.61
CA MET A 64 -2.53 3.50 5.38
C MET A 64 -1.04 3.16 5.20
N ASP A 65 -0.71 1.92 4.79
CA ASP A 65 0.67 1.54 4.45
C ASP A 65 1.30 2.46 3.39
N PHE A 66 0.51 3.03 2.47
CA PHE A 66 1.01 3.97 1.46
C PHE A 66 1.64 5.23 2.06
N GLY A 67 1.04 5.79 3.10
CA GLY A 67 1.64 6.91 3.81
C GLY A 67 2.98 6.54 4.46
N THR A 68 3.15 5.28 4.88
CA THR A 68 4.45 4.79 5.36
C THR A 68 5.47 4.71 4.22
N TYR A 69 5.04 4.20 3.07
CA TYR A 69 5.89 4.10 1.89
C TYR A 69 6.40 5.45 1.41
N GLU A 70 5.50 6.43 1.21
CA GLU A 70 5.87 7.77 0.74
C GLU A 70 6.83 8.46 1.70
N ARG A 71 6.53 8.41 3.01
CA ARG A 71 7.39 9.03 4.04
C ARG A 71 8.78 8.41 4.12
N PHE A 72 8.91 7.10 4.00
CA PHE A 72 10.22 6.43 4.07
C PHE A 72 11.02 6.57 2.76
N LEU A 73 10.35 6.46 1.62
CA LEU A 73 11.00 6.46 0.31
C LEU A 73 11.22 7.87 -0.22
N ASN A 74 10.47 8.86 0.28
CA ASN A 74 10.44 10.23 -0.24
C ASN A 74 10.12 10.24 -1.75
N LYS A 75 9.03 9.56 -2.11
CA LYS A 75 8.51 9.42 -3.48
C LYS A 75 6.99 9.46 -3.43
N ASP A 76 6.40 10.13 -4.40
CA ASP A 76 4.96 10.16 -4.57
C ASP A 76 4.50 8.88 -5.25
N LEU A 77 3.44 8.27 -4.73
CA LEU A 77 2.81 7.08 -5.26
C LEU A 77 1.47 7.45 -5.92
N ASN A 78 0.93 6.51 -6.67
CA ASN A 78 -0.39 6.64 -7.30
C ASN A 78 -1.23 5.39 -7.02
N GLY A 79 -2.53 5.49 -7.27
CA GLY A 79 -3.50 4.44 -7.00
C GLY A 79 -3.32 3.17 -7.83
N SER A 80 -2.45 3.16 -8.85
CA SER A 80 -2.15 1.93 -9.61
C SER A 80 -1.30 0.93 -8.82
N PHE A 81 -0.59 1.39 -7.79
CA PHE A 81 0.20 0.53 -6.91
C PHE A 81 -0.63 -0.11 -5.79
N SER A 82 -1.89 0.31 -5.63
CA SER A 82 -2.88 -0.27 -4.72
C SER A 82 -3.80 -1.23 -5.47
N LEU A 83 -3.66 -2.52 -5.19
CA LEU A 83 -4.49 -3.56 -5.78
C LEU A 83 -5.40 -4.16 -4.72
N THR A 84 -6.69 -4.21 -5.02
CA THR A 84 -7.68 -4.91 -4.19
C THR A 84 -8.20 -6.14 -4.92
N GLY A 85 -8.70 -7.12 -4.17
CA GLY A 85 -9.43 -8.25 -4.76
C GLY A 85 -10.64 -7.76 -5.56
N GLY A 86 -11.39 -6.78 -5.06
CA GLY A 86 -12.55 -6.20 -5.76
C GLY A 86 -12.19 -5.61 -7.12
N ARG A 87 -11.11 -4.83 -7.19
CA ARG A 87 -10.61 -4.27 -8.45
C ARG A 87 -10.18 -5.36 -9.42
N LEU A 88 -9.42 -6.35 -8.95
CA LEU A 88 -8.98 -7.48 -9.77
C LEU A 88 -10.16 -8.25 -10.37
N PHE A 89 -11.19 -8.55 -9.57
CA PHE A 89 -12.38 -9.27 -10.06
C PHE A 89 -13.28 -8.42 -10.97
N SER A 90 -13.23 -7.10 -10.88
CA SER A 90 -14.01 -6.21 -11.76
C SER A 90 -13.45 -6.10 -13.19
N GLU A 91 -12.19 -6.49 -13.39
CA GLU A 91 -11.50 -6.44 -14.69
C GLU A 91 -11.63 -7.75 -15.48
N ILE A 92 -12.28 -8.77 -14.91
CA ILE A 92 -12.56 -10.09 -15.53
C ILE A 92 -13.97 -10.09 -16.12
#